data_AF-A0A534ZGT5-F1
#
_entry.id   AF-A0A534ZGT5-F1
#
_cell.length_a   1.000
_cell.length_b   1.000
_cell.length_c   1.000
_cell.angle_alpha   90.00
_cell.angle_beta   90.00
_cell.angle_gamma   90.00
#
_symmetry.space_group_name_H-M   'P 1'
#
loop_
_entity.id
_entity.type
_entity.pdbx_description
1 polymer ?
#
loop_
_entity_poly.entity_id
_entity_poly.type
_entity_poly.pdbx_seq_one_letter_code
_entity_poly.pdbx_strand_id
1 'polypeptide(L)'
;IAVVTVPTTAPLDDFTYAMRIADAWKPGRKREDTGIVFLVAVEDHKLRIVTGYGLEGILPDGLVGEIEDREIVPAFRAGRFDEGIWRGVAELAGRIAHARGVELSGATSHRVEPPGSAPIVDAIPFVLLVIIVIFFGLVLAYGGGPRSMFGRRGGFYFGGFGGGFGGGGFGGGGGGFGGFGGGSFGGGGAGRSW
;
A
#
# COMPACT_ATOMS: atom_id res chain seq x y z
N ILE A 1 12.53 -8.57 18.99
CA ILE A 1 12.06 -9.04 17.66
C ILE A 1 13.14 -9.96 17.11
N ALA A 2 12.80 -11.15 16.67
CA ALA A 2 13.71 -12.06 15.95
C ALA A 2 13.28 -12.13 14.49
N VAL A 3 14.22 -11.90 13.57
CA VAL A 3 14.00 -12.02 12.13
C VAL A 3 14.65 -13.32 11.66
N VAL A 4 13.90 -14.12 10.91
CA VAL A 4 14.37 -15.41 10.39
C VAL A 4 14.09 -15.47 8.90
N THR A 5 15.15 -15.64 8.12
CA THR A 5 15.09 -15.77 6.66
C THR A 5 15.48 -17.20 6.30
N VAL A 6 14.63 -17.89 5.56
CA VAL A 6 14.85 -19.27 5.10
C VAL A 6 14.51 -19.39 3.62
N PRO A 7 15.09 -20.36 2.88
CA PRO A 7 14.66 -20.64 1.52
C PRO A 7 13.19 -21.06 1.47
N THR A 8 12.80 -22.07 2.25
CA THR A 8 11.45 -22.64 2.27
C THR A 8 11.06 -23.09 3.69
N THR A 9 9.76 -23.14 3.99
CA THR A 9 9.20 -23.74 5.22
C THR A 9 8.82 -25.20 5.04
N ALA A 10 8.86 -25.71 3.81
CA ALA A 10 8.48 -27.08 3.50
C ALA A 10 9.26 -28.10 4.35
N PRO A 11 8.61 -29.18 4.82
CA PRO A 11 7.22 -29.59 4.52
C PRO A 11 6.17 -28.94 5.43
N LEU A 12 6.54 -28.00 6.31
CA LEU A 12 5.62 -27.34 7.22
C LEU A 12 4.97 -26.12 6.54
N ASP A 13 3.77 -25.76 6.99
CA ASP A 13 3.22 -24.44 6.71
C ASP A 13 3.99 -23.34 7.47
N ASP A 14 3.89 -22.11 6.99
CA ASP A 14 4.62 -20.96 7.50
C ASP A 14 4.26 -20.61 8.95
N PHE A 15 3.01 -20.81 9.34
CA PHE A 15 2.57 -20.57 10.72
C PHE A 15 3.18 -21.60 11.67
N THR A 16 3.05 -22.89 11.37
CA THR A 16 3.64 -23.96 12.18
C THR A 16 5.16 -23.82 12.28
N TYR A 17 5.82 -23.45 11.18
CA TYR A 17 7.27 -23.20 11.17
C TYR A 17 7.65 -22.03 12.11
N ALA A 18 6.96 -20.90 11.99
CA ALA A 18 7.18 -19.73 12.84
C ALA A 18 6.90 -20.02 14.32
N MET A 19 5.83 -20.79 14.62
CA MET A 19 5.50 -21.20 15.99
C MET A 19 6.57 -22.09 16.61
N ARG A 20 7.15 -23.03 15.84
CA ARG A 20 8.27 -23.86 16.32
C ARG A 20 9.50 -23.02 16.65
N ILE A 21 9.80 -22.01 15.84
CA ILE A 21 10.87 -21.04 16.15
C ILE A 21 10.53 -20.28 17.42
N ALA A 22 9.30 -19.77 17.55
CA ALA A 22 8.87 -19.00 18.72
C ALA A 22 9.01 -19.82 20.01
N ASP A 23 8.62 -21.10 20.00
CA ASP A 23 8.76 -21.98 21.17
C ASP A 23 10.22 -22.39 21.43
N ALA A 24 11.01 -22.65 20.39
CA ALA A 24 12.41 -23.04 20.55
C ALA A 24 13.28 -21.88 21.05
N TRP A 25 13.12 -20.69 20.49
CA TRP A 25 13.98 -19.54 20.76
C TRP A 25 13.45 -18.64 21.87
N LYS A 26 12.14 -18.70 22.15
CA LYS A 26 11.45 -17.91 23.18
C LYS A 26 11.88 -16.43 23.18
N PRO A 27 11.72 -15.73 22.04
CA PRO A 27 12.14 -14.34 21.96
C PRO A 27 11.38 -13.47 22.96
N GLY A 28 12.03 -12.42 23.46
CA GLY A 28 11.43 -11.47 24.41
C GLY A 28 11.75 -11.77 25.87
N ARG A 29 11.01 -11.12 26.79
CA ARG A 29 11.18 -11.33 28.23
C ARG A 29 10.38 -12.54 28.69
N LYS A 30 11.05 -13.43 29.44
CA LYS A 30 10.41 -14.60 30.07
C LYS A 30 9.24 -14.12 30.93
N ARG A 31 8.09 -14.81 30.81
CA ARG A 31 6.83 -14.56 31.54
C ARG A 31 6.03 -13.32 31.11
N GLU A 32 6.56 -12.50 30.21
CA GLU A 32 5.82 -11.36 29.66
C GLU A 32 5.33 -11.62 28.23
N ASP A 33 5.76 -12.72 27.60
CA ASP A 33 5.39 -13.11 26.22
C ASP A 33 5.49 -11.95 25.23
N THR A 34 6.57 -11.18 25.34
CA THR A 34 6.87 -10.00 24.50
C THR A 34 7.67 -10.33 23.24
N GLY A 35 7.61 -11.58 22.82
CA GLY A 35 8.32 -12.10 21.65
C GLY A 35 7.66 -11.71 20.34
N ILE A 36 8.47 -11.52 19.31
CA ILE A 36 8.03 -11.46 17.92
C ILE A 36 8.96 -12.32 17.10
N VAL A 37 8.39 -13.20 16.28
CA VAL A 37 9.09 -13.90 15.19
C VAL A 37 8.59 -13.32 13.87
N PHE A 38 9.51 -12.79 13.08
CA PHE A 38 9.29 -12.33 11.71
C PHE A 38 9.98 -13.32 10.78
N LEU A 39 9.18 -14.21 10.18
CA LEU A 39 9.63 -15.24 9.24
C LEU A 39 9.46 -14.78 7.79
N VAL A 40 10.51 -14.95 7.00
CA VAL A 40 10.51 -14.75 5.54
C VAL A 40 10.98 -16.04 4.88
N ALA A 41 10.10 -16.68 4.10
CA ALA A 41 10.41 -17.84 3.28
C ALA A 41 10.48 -17.42 1.82
N VAL A 42 11.72 -17.27 1.32
CA VAL A 42 11.99 -16.56 0.06
C VAL A 42 11.47 -17.30 -1.16
N GLU A 43 11.74 -18.61 -1.26
CA GLU A 43 11.32 -19.45 -2.39
C GLU A 43 9.82 -19.74 -2.36
N ASP A 44 9.22 -19.75 -1.16
CA ASP A 44 7.77 -19.95 -1.00
C ASP A 44 6.97 -18.67 -1.24
N HIS A 45 7.65 -17.52 -1.35
CA HIS A 45 7.04 -16.20 -1.38
C HIS A 45 6.11 -15.95 -0.18
N LYS A 46 6.49 -16.40 1.02
CA LYS A 46 5.65 -16.33 2.22
C LYS A 46 6.25 -15.51 3.35
N LEU A 47 5.42 -14.64 3.92
CA LEU A 47 5.71 -13.79 5.06
C LEU A 47 4.81 -14.21 6.23
N ARG A 48 5.40 -14.37 7.40
CA ARG A 48 4.66 -14.66 8.63
C ARG A 48 5.23 -13.91 9.81
N ILE A 49 4.40 -13.11 10.47
CA ILE A 49 4.72 -12.50 11.75
C ILE A 49 3.89 -13.15 12.86
N VAL A 50 4.58 -13.65 13.90
CA VAL A 50 3.96 -14.19 15.10
C VAL A 50 4.32 -13.30 16.28
N THR A 51 3.30 -12.75 16.92
CA THR A 51 3.42 -11.93 18.13
C THR A 51 3.05 -12.73 19.37
N GLY A 52 3.79 -12.56 20.46
CA GLY A 52 3.43 -13.13 21.75
C GLY A 52 2.25 -12.40 22.41
N TYR A 53 1.57 -13.09 23.32
CA TYR A 53 0.32 -12.62 23.95
C TYR A 53 0.47 -11.28 24.67
N GLY A 54 1.63 -11.03 25.28
CA GLY A 54 1.92 -9.76 25.96
C GLY A 54 2.05 -8.55 25.03
N LEU A 55 1.97 -8.75 23.71
CA LEU A 55 1.94 -7.68 22.72
C LEU A 55 0.57 -7.50 22.06
N GLU A 56 -0.43 -8.34 22.29
CA GLU A 56 -1.73 -8.24 21.59
C GLU A 56 -2.43 -6.88 21.81
N GLY A 57 -2.26 -6.27 22.99
CA GLY A 57 -2.80 -4.95 23.27
C GLY A 57 -2.11 -3.79 22.54
N ILE A 58 -0.90 -4.02 21.99
CA ILE A 58 -0.10 -3.02 21.28
C ILE A 58 -0.06 -3.30 19.78
N LEU A 59 0.06 -4.58 19.43
CA LEU A 59 0.17 -5.14 18.09
C LEU A 59 -0.91 -6.20 17.91
N PRO A 60 -2.20 -5.81 17.81
CA PRO A 60 -3.25 -6.74 17.45
C PRO A 60 -3.02 -7.26 16.03
N ASP A 61 -3.53 -8.46 15.75
CA ASP A 61 -3.31 -9.16 14.48
C ASP A 61 -3.67 -8.31 13.24
N GLY A 62 -4.81 -7.60 13.29
CA GLY A 62 -5.22 -6.71 12.20
C GLY A 62 -4.22 -5.57 11.93
N LEU A 63 -3.56 -5.06 12.98
CA LEU A 63 -2.54 -4.05 12.83
C LEU A 63 -1.24 -4.63 12.27
N VAL A 64 -0.86 -5.83 12.69
CA VAL A 64 0.30 -6.54 12.10
C VAL A 64 0.06 -6.79 10.62
N GLY A 65 -1.13 -7.27 10.24
CA GLY A 65 -1.52 -7.44 8.85
C GLY A 65 -1.50 -6.14 8.04
N GLU A 66 -1.89 -5.01 8.63
CA GLU A 66 -1.79 -3.69 7.99
C GLU A 66 -0.32 -3.29 7.72
N ILE A 67 0.58 -3.56 8.68
CA ILE A 67 2.02 -3.30 8.52
C ILE A 67 2.60 -4.18 7.40
N GLU A 68 2.24 -5.46 7.37
CA GLU A 68 2.66 -6.37 6.30
C GLU A 68 2.23 -5.84 4.92
N ASP A 69 0.95 -5.47 4.78
CA ASP A 69 0.39 -5.01 3.51
C ASP A 69 0.97 -3.68 3.03
N ARG A 70 1.27 -2.75 3.95
CA ARG A 70 1.75 -1.40 3.61
C ARG A 70 3.26 -1.28 3.49
N GLU A 71 4.00 -1.89 4.41
CA GLU A 71 5.44 -1.64 4.55
C GLU A 71 6.30 -2.77 3.98
N ILE A 72 5.80 -4.01 3.99
CA ILE A 72 6.63 -5.20 3.74
C ILE A 72 6.35 -5.78 2.34
N VAL A 73 5.10 -6.14 2.07
CA VAL A 73 4.69 -6.82 0.82
C VAL A 73 5.06 -6.02 -0.42
N PRO A 74 4.86 -4.68 -0.52
CA PRO A 74 5.24 -3.92 -1.71
C PRO A 74 6.76 -3.94 -1.99
N ALA A 75 7.58 -3.93 -0.93
CA ALA A 75 9.04 -4.01 -1.07
C ALA A 75 9.47 -5.41 -1.53
N PHE A 76 8.87 -6.46 -0.96
CA PHE A 76 9.16 -7.84 -1.34
C PHE A 76 8.77 -8.16 -2.79
N ARG A 77 7.61 -7.66 -3.24
CA ARG A 77 7.20 -7.74 -4.66
C ARG A 77 8.19 -7.09 -5.62
N ALA A 78 8.91 -6.08 -5.16
CA ALA A 78 9.92 -5.39 -5.94
C ALA A 78 11.33 -6.00 -5.77
N GLY A 79 11.45 -7.15 -5.10
CA GLY A 79 12.73 -7.81 -4.81
C GLY A 79 13.60 -7.11 -3.77
N ARG A 80 13.06 -6.13 -3.04
CA ARG A 80 13.79 -5.33 -2.03
C ARG A 80 13.51 -5.89 -0.64
N PHE A 81 14.05 -7.08 -0.37
CA PHE A 81 13.81 -7.80 0.89
C PHE A 81 14.38 -7.08 2.11
N ASP A 82 15.61 -6.59 2.02
CA ASP A 82 16.30 -5.85 3.06
C ASP A 82 15.51 -4.60 3.48
N GLU A 83 14.95 -3.88 2.50
CA GLU A 83 14.08 -2.73 2.76
C GLU A 83 12.79 -3.14 3.46
N GLY A 84 12.09 -4.17 2.96
CA GLY A 84 10.83 -4.62 3.55
C GLY A 84 11.00 -5.16 4.97
N ILE A 85 12.09 -5.90 5.24
CA ILE A 85 12.43 -6.37 6.58
C ILE A 85 12.72 -5.19 7.50
N TRP A 86 13.54 -4.24 7.06
CA TRP A 86 13.88 -3.06 7.85
C TRP A 86 12.64 -2.25 8.21
N ARG A 87 11.80 -1.91 7.23
CA ARG A 87 10.56 -1.14 7.45
C ARG A 87 9.61 -1.86 8.40
N GLY A 88 9.40 -3.16 8.19
CA GLY A 88 8.55 -3.96 9.06
C GLY A 88 9.05 -3.98 10.51
N VAL A 89 10.35 -4.21 10.71
CA VAL A 89 10.96 -4.19 12.05
C VAL A 89 10.88 -2.80 12.68
N ALA A 90 11.17 -1.74 11.92
CA ALA A 90 11.12 -0.36 12.39
C ALA A 90 9.71 0.03 12.85
N GLU A 91 8.69 -0.34 12.07
CA GLU A 91 7.29 -0.02 12.38
C GLU A 91 6.79 -0.81 13.61
N LEU A 92 7.08 -2.12 13.68
CA LEU A 92 6.76 -2.94 14.85
C LEU A 92 7.45 -2.41 16.12
N ALA A 93 8.75 -2.14 16.03
CA ALA A 93 9.52 -1.62 17.15
C ALA A 93 9.02 -0.23 17.58
N GLY A 94 8.76 0.65 16.62
CA GLY A 94 8.26 2.01 16.85
C GLY A 94 6.94 2.02 17.61
N ARG A 95 6.00 1.15 17.21
CA ARG A 95 4.71 0.99 17.91
C ARG A 95 4.88 0.48 19.33
N ILE A 96 5.74 -0.51 19.53
CA ILE A 96 6.07 -1.03 20.87
C ILE A 96 6.70 0.05 21.73
N ALA A 97 7.63 0.82 21.18
CA ALA A 97 8.35 1.86 21.88
C ALA A 97 7.42 3.00 22.29
N HIS A 98 6.58 3.47 21.37
CA HIS A 98 5.56 4.48 21.63
C HIS A 98 4.60 4.04 22.73
N ALA A 99 4.05 2.83 22.65
CA ALA A 99 3.13 2.31 23.66
C ALA A 99 3.77 2.15 25.06
N ARG A 100 5.10 1.98 25.12
CA ARG A 100 5.86 1.86 26.39
C ARG A 100 6.54 3.14 26.83
N GLY A 101 6.39 4.24 26.10
CA GLY A 101 7.04 5.51 26.40
C GLY A 101 8.57 5.44 26.33
N VAL A 102 9.13 4.58 25.47
CA VAL A 102 10.57 4.42 25.27
C VAL A 102 10.96 5.08 23.94
N GLU A 103 12.06 5.82 23.92
CA GLU A 103 12.63 6.31 22.66
C GLU A 103 13.63 5.30 22.08
N LEU A 104 13.49 5.02 20.78
CA LEU A 104 14.43 4.17 20.05
C LEU A 104 15.60 5.00 19.53
N SER A 105 16.69 5.03 20.30
CA SER A 105 17.98 5.54 19.83
C SER A 105 18.51 4.62 18.72
N GLY A 106 18.48 5.08 17.46
CA GLY A 106 19.05 4.36 16.31
C GLY A 106 18.04 3.89 15.27
N ALA A 107 16.73 4.14 15.46
CA ALA A 107 15.77 4.10 14.37
C ALA A 107 15.91 5.36 13.50
N THR A 108 17.13 5.70 13.09
CA THR A 108 17.34 6.70 12.05
C THR A 108 16.68 6.15 10.81
N SER A 109 15.56 6.79 10.46
CA SER A 109 14.83 6.67 9.21
C SER A 109 15.75 6.25 8.08
N HIS A 110 15.63 5.01 7.63
CA HIS A 110 15.86 4.71 6.22
C HIS A 110 14.77 5.51 5.52
N ARG A 111 15.06 6.79 5.25
CA ARG A 111 14.18 7.66 4.51
C ARG A 111 14.17 7.06 3.11
N VAL A 112 13.22 6.18 2.87
CA VAL A 112 12.93 5.78 1.52
C VAL A 112 12.34 7.01 0.87
N GLU A 113 13.10 7.59 -0.04
CA GLU A 113 12.58 8.61 -0.94
C GLU A 113 11.32 8.03 -1.58
N PRO A 114 10.15 8.67 -1.43
CA PRO A 114 8.97 8.25 -2.16
C PRO A 114 9.32 8.20 -3.65
N PRO A 115 8.92 7.15 -4.40
CA PRO A 115 9.20 7.08 -5.81
C PRO A 115 8.53 8.28 -6.50
N GLY A 116 9.35 9.22 -6.96
CA GLY A 116 9.00 10.26 -7.91
C GLY A 116 7.80 11.14 -7.54
N SER A 117 7.91 11.97 -6.53
CA SER A 117 7.30 13.30 -6.67
C SER A 117 8.13 14.05 -7.70
N ALA A 118 7.69 14.07 -8.96
CA ALA A 118 8.33 14.91 -9.97
C ALA A 118 8.40 16.33 -9.40
N PRO A 119 9.59 16.94 -9.31
CA PRO A 119 9.71 18.26 -8.73
C PRO A 119 8.86 19.21 -9.58
N ILE A 120 8.11 20.10 -8.91
CA ILE A 120 7.17 21.06 -9.50
C ILE A 120 7.82 21.85 -10.67
N VAL A 121 9.15 21.90 -10.71
CA VAL A 121 9.98 22.46 -11.79
C VAL A 121 9.72 21.83 -13.18
N ASP A 122 9.35 20.54 -13.28
CA ASP A 122 9.06 19.88 -14.57
C ASP A 122 7.66 20.24 -15.11
N ALA A 123 6.76 20.78 -14.27
CA ALA A 123 5.45 21.26 -14.70
C ALA A 123 5.49 22.69 -15.26
N ILE A 124 6.58 23.44 -15.02
CA ILE A 124 6.76 24.82 -15.49
C ILE A 124 6.58 24.97 -17.01
N PRO A 125 7.21 24.15 -17.89
CA PRO A 125 7.03 24.29 -19.34
C PRO A 125 5.59 24.00 -19.78
N PHE A 126 4.90 23.05 -19.13
CA PHE A 126 3.51 22.72 -19.46
C PHE A 126 2.54 23.84 -19.04
N VAL A 127 2.70 24.41 -17.85
CA VAL A 127 1.88 25.52 -17.37
C VAL A 127 2.10 26.78 -18.22
N LEU A 128 3.35 27.09 -18.60
CA LEU A 128 3.65 28.20 -19.51
C LEU A 128 3.02 28.01 -20.90
N LEU A 129 3.07 26.79 -21.45
CA LEU A 129 2.41 26.47 -22.72
C LEU A 129 0.90 26.75 -22.66
N VAL A 130 0.22 26.30 -21.61
CA VAL A 130 -1.23 26.51 -21.42
C VAL A 130 -1.56 28.01 -21.32
N ILE A 131 -0.77 28.78 -20.58
CA ILE A 131 -0.95 30.24 -20.47
C ILE A 131 -0.74 30.92 -21.83
N ILE A 132 0.28 30.53 -22.60
CA ILE A 132 0.55 31.08 -23.94
C ILE A 132 -0.62 30.77 -24.89
N VAL A 133 -1.14 29.55 -24.89
CA VAL A 133 -2.28 29.16 -25.74
C VAL A 133 -3.53 29.95 -25.38
N ILE A 134 -3.81 30.12 -24.09
CA ILE A 134 -4.96 30.92 -23.62
C ILE A 134 -4.78 32.40 -24.02
N PHE A 135 -3.59 32.97 -23.82
CA PHE A 135 -3.28 34.34 -24.19
C PHE A 135 -3.43 34.59 -25.69
N PHE A 136 -2.86 33.73 -26.55
CA PHE A 136 -3.01 33.85 -28.00
C PHE A 136 -4.44 33.59 -28.47
N GLY A 137 -5.15 32.64 -27.86
CA GLY A 137 -6.57 32.38 -28.14
C GLY A 137 -7.44 33.60 -27.82
N LEU A 138 -7.19 34.28 -26.70
CA LEU A 138 -7.84 35.53 -26.33
C LEU A 138 -7.45 36.69 -27.26
N VAL A 139 -6.18 36.82 -27.63
CA VAL A 139 -5.73 37.87 -28.56
C VAL A 139 -6.33 37.68 -29.95
N LEU A 140 -6.50 36.44 -30.44
CA LEU A 140 -7.18 36.16 -31.71
C LEU A 140 -8.70 36.37 -31.62
N ALA A 141 -9.30 36.10 -30.46
CA ALA A 141 -10.74 36.29 -30.25
C ALA A 141 -11.14 37.76 -30.05
N TYR A 142 -10.26 38.59 -29.49
CA TYR A 142 -10.57 39.98 -29.10
C TYR A 142 -9.70 41.05 -29.80
N GLY A 143 -8.59 40.67 -30.42
CA GLY A 143 -7.74 41.52 -31.26
C GLY A 143 -8.23 41.51 -32.71
N GLY A 144 -9.12 42.45 -33.03
CA GLY A 144 -9.85 42.49 -34.30
C GLY A 144 -8.99 42.41 -35.56
N GLY A 145 -9.26 41.40 -36.39
CA GLY A 145 -9.01 41.41 -37.83
C GLY A 145 -10.07 42.23 -38.59
N PRO A 146 -9.75 42.79 -39.77
CA PRO A 146 -10.48 43.91 -40.35
C PRO A 146 -11.91 43.56 -40.79
N ARG A 147 -12.87 44.40 -40.39
CA ARG A 147 -14.22 44.43 -40.94
C ARG A 147 -14.17 44.89 -42.41
N SER A 148 -14.03 43.95 -43.35
CA SER A 148 -14.39 44.19 -44.75
C SER A 148 -15.85 43.77 -44.97
N MET A 149 -16.67 44.80 -44.92
CA MET A 149 -18.00 44.99 -45.49
C MET A 149 -18.26 44.24 -46.83
N PHE A 150 -19.51 43.83 -47.02
CA PHE A 150 -20.19 43.42 -48.28
C PHE A 150 -19.90 42.02 -48.87
N GLY A 151 -20.91 41.13 -48.85
CA GLY A 151 -20.95 40.00 -49.79
C GLY A 151 -21.77 38.77 -49.42
N ARG A 152 -23.11 38.92 -49.34
CA ARG A 152 -24.13 37.98 -49.85
C ARG A 152 -23.59 36.65 -50.46
N ARG A 153 -24.17 35.51 -50.04
CA ARG A 153 -24.63 34.34 -50.87
C ARG A 153 -24.05 32.97 -50.50
N GLY A 154 -24.95 31.99 -50.33
CA GLY A 154 -24.70 30.54 -50.37
C GLY A 154 -24.28 30.00 -49.01
N GLY A 155 -25.06 29.18 -48.30
CA GLY A 155 -25.58 27.91 -48.79
C GLY A 155 -24.46 26.87 -48.76
N PHE A 156 -24.69 25.78 -48.06
CA PHE A 156 -24.42 24.39 -48.47
C PHE A 156 -23.87 23.48 -47.34
N TYR A 157 -24.77 22.59 -46.86
CA TYR A 157 -24.64 21.17 -46.49
C TYR A 157 -23.62 20.68 -45.45
N PHE A 158 -24.17 19.94 -44.48
CA PHE A 158 -23.78 18.65 -43.87
C PHE A 158 -24.16 18.73 -42.38
N GLY A 159 -25.17 18.04 -41.85
CA GLY A 159 -25.66 16.71 -42.20
C GLY A 159 -24.82 15.67 -41.48
N GLY A 160 -25.35 15.04 -40.43
CA GLY A 160 -24.71 13.94 -39.72
C GLY A 160 -25.06 13.94 -38.23
N PHE A 161 -26.22 13.38 -37.83
CA PHE A 161 -26.35 12.04 -37.22
C PHE A 161 -25.75 11.98 -35.79
N GLY A 162 -26.47 11.65 -34.71
CA GLY A 162 -27.74 10.95 -34.58
C GLY A 162 -27.59 9.76 -33.61
N GLY A 163 -28.50 9.66 -32.62
CA GLY A 163 -28.81 8.46 -31.82
C GLY A 163 -27.85 8.17 -30.66
N GLY A 164 -28.27 7.76 -29.45
CA GLY A 164 -29.50 7.10 -29.01
C GLY A 164 -29.16 5.77 -28.31
N PHE A 165 -30.02 5.32 -27.37
CA PHE A 165 -29.99 4.09 -26.55
C PHE A 165 -29.14 4.17 -25.26
N GLY A 166 -29.56 3.71 -24.07
CA GLY A 166 -30.65 2.81 -23.69
C GLY A 166 -30.09 1.65 -22.82
N GLY A 167 -30.72 1.35 -21.68
CA GLY A 167 -30.42 0.20 -20.80
C GLY A 167 -29.72 0.61 -19.50
N GLY A 168 -29.99 0.05 -18.33
CA GLY A 168 -30.68 -1.18 -17.93
C GLY A 168 -30.05 -1.59 -16.58
N GLY A 169 -30.87 -2.01 -15.61
CA GLY A 169 -30.49 -2.03 -14.19
C GLY A 169 -29.51 -3.10 -13.72
N PHE A 170 -29.17 -3.04 -12.43
CA PHE A 170 -28.53 -4.11 -11.68
C PHE A 170 -29.19 -4.27 -10.30
N GLY A 171 -29.53 -5.51 -9.98
CA GLY A 171 -29.93 -5.99 -8.67
C GLY A 171 -29.21 -7.30 -8.33
N GLY A 172 -29.23 -7.66 -7.05
CA GLY A 172 -28.63 -8.86 -6.42
C GLY A 172 -27.49 -8.47 -5.48
N GLY A 173 -27.54 -8.66 -4.14
CA GLY A 173 -27.89 -9.85 -3.36
C GLY A 173 -26.62 -10.69 -3.14
N GLY A 174 -26.18 -11.16 -1.97
CA GLY A 174 -26.62 -11.17 -0.58
C GLY A 174 -25.64 -12.05 0.24
N GLY A 175 -25.83 -12.13 1.57
CA GLY A 175 -25.24 -13.13 2.48
C GLY A 175 -23.76 -12.88 2.87
N GLY A 176 -23.29 -13.13 4.09
CA GLY A 176 -23.80 -13.83 5.26
C GLY A 176 -22.59 -14.50 5.94
N PHE A 177 -22.30 -14.21 7.20
CA PHE A 177 -21.27 -14.94 7.96
C PHE A 177 -21.79 -15.29 9.34
N GLY A 178 -22.13 -16.57 9.50
CA GLY A 178 -22.27 -17.25 10.77
C GLY A 178 -20.90 -17.62 11.33
N GLY A 179 -20.79 -17.59 12.65
CA GLY A 179 -19.52 -17.71 13.36
C GLY A 179 -19.13 -19.13 13.77
N PHE A 180 -17.96 -19.19 14.42
CA PHE A 180 -17.44 -20.19 15.35
C PHE A 180 -16.38 -19.44 16.19
N GLY A 181 -16.10 -19.63 17.47
CA GLY A 181 -16.19 -20.83 18.31
C GLY A 181 -14.78 -21.24 18.78
N GLY A 182 -14.32 -20.67 19.91
CA GLY A 182 -13.35 -21.20 20.91
C GLY A 182 -11.99 -21.83 20.53
N GLY A 183 -10.89 -21.28 21.07
CA GLY A 183 -9.59 -21.97 21.21
C GLY A 183 -8.41 -21.03 21.55
N SER A 184 -7.62 -21.36 22.58
CA SER A 184 -6.68 -20.46 23.29
C SER A 184 -5.35 -20.16 22.58
N PHE A 185 -5.38 -19.44 21.47
CA PHE A 185 -4.31 -18.59 20.92
C PHE A 185 -5.01 -17.62 19.96
N GLY A 186 -4.56 -16.37 19.84
CA GLY A 186 -5.06 -15.42 18.83
C GLY A 186 -4.70 -15.88 17.41
N GLY A 187 -5.33 -16.95 16.94
CA GLY A 187 -5.10 -17.60 15.66
C GLY A 187 -5.79 -16.86 14.55
N GLY A 188 -5.10 -15.85 14.02
CA GLY A 188 -5.57 -15.05 12.90
C GLY A 188 -4.47 -14.55 11.96
N GLY A 189 -3.19 -14.85 12.23
CA GLY A 189 -2.08 -14.35 11.41
C GLY A 189 -2.34 -14.58 9.93
N ALA A 190 -2.56 -13.49 9.19
CA ALA A 190 -2.70 -13.55 7.76
C ALA A 190 -1.31 -13.74 7.17
N GLY A 191 -0.85 -14.98 7.02
CA GLY A 191 0.35 -15.24 6.23
C GLY A 191 0.15 -14.63 4.85
N ARG A 192 1.02 -13.69 4.47
CA ARG A 192 0.93 -13.02 3.17
C ARG A 192 1.82 -13.72 2.17
N SER A 193 1.30 -13.90 0.97
CA SER A 193 2.10 -14.22 -0.19
C SER A 193 2.39 -12.95 -1.00
N TRP A 194 3.58 -12.88 -1.62
CA TRP A 194 3.96 -11.75 -2.47
C TRP A 194 4.32 -12.13 -3.90
#